data_AF-A0A7X8DEH5-F1
#
_entry.id   AF-A0A7X8DEH5-F1
#
_cell.length_a   1.000
_cell.length_b   1.000
_cell.length_c   1.000
_cell.angle_alpha   90.00
_cell.angle_beta   90.00
_cell.angle_gamma   90.00
#
_symmetry.space_group_name_H-M   'P 1'
#
loop_
_entity.id
_entity.type
_entity.pdbx_description
1 polymer ?
#
loop_
_entity_poly.entity_id
_entity_poly.type
_entity_poly.pdbx_seq_one_letter_code
_entity_poly.pdbx_strand_id
1 'polypeptide(L)'
;MFRNLRENIIKCDQKVNITATFGADLVLEGITFVPSLLIKIYSRMGITDFQMMLLVHLIRFKIEEKNYCPTPEDIATVMEANPSKIKKELAELLEKDIVSVSEFYDQENNVIFQGYDYEPLFLRVSDVWATIRAEEIMKSEDLIKVAADNKFDPPTELISTFEKEFGRPLSPIEVDQIDLWAKESAPLLVMEALKRAVLRGKHNFKYINSILMEWKKNNLQTLDEIAEHDKDFLKRRSAAGQRKYQRSGLGNTSSKEKDSKEKAFIRSLYNKT
;
A
#
# COMPACT_ATOMS: atom_id res chain seq x y z
N MET A 1 -0.56 -1.16 36.76
CA MET A 1 0.72 -1.00 37.47
C MET A 1 1.84 -1.58 36.61
N PHE A 2 2.10 -0.97 35.45
CA PHE A 2 3.25 -1.30 34.60
C PHE A 2 4.00 0.01 34.36
N ARG A 3 4.85 0.34 35.34
CA ARG A 3 5.85 1.40 35.23
C ARG A 3 6.87 0.96 34.18
N ASN A 4 7.26 1.87 33.31
CA ASN A 4 8.38 1.74 32.37
C ASN A 4 9.52 0.89 32.93
N LEU A 5 9.71 -0.32 32.36
CA LEU A 5 10.83 -1.19 32.70
C LEU A 5 12.20 -0.66 32.23
N ARG A 6 12.24 0.51 31.57
CA ARG A 6 13.48 1.17 31.14
C ARG A 6 14.00 2.26 32.07
N GLU A 7 13.27 2.66 33.11
CA GLU A 7 13.62 3.90 33.85
C GLU A 7 14.83 3.83 34.80
N ASN A 8 15.55 2.71 34.99
CA ASN A 8 16.57 2.64 36.05
C ASN A 8 17.86 1.84 35.76
N ILE A 9 18.21 1.57 34.51
CA ILE A 9 19.49 0.90 34.21
C ILE A 9 20.46 1.90 33.60
N ILE A 10 21.24 2.55 34.46
CA ILE A 10 22.26 3.53 34.07
C ILE A 10 23.61 2.84 34.00
N LYS A 11 24.31 2.98 32.88
CA LYS A 11 25.66 2.46 32.70
C LYS A 11 26.66 3.29 33.52
N CYS A 12 27.24 2.71 34.57
CA CYS A 12 28.05 3.43 35.55
C CYS A 12 29.55 3.58 35.19
N ASP A 13 30.05 2.98 34.12
CA ASP A 13 31.48 2.67 33.98
C ASP A 13 32.25 3.34 32.81
N GLN A 14 31.71 4.38 32.16
CA GLN A 14 32.43 5.08 31.09
C GLN A 14 32.40 6.61 31.20
N LYS A 15 33.52 7.26 30.83
CA LYS A 15 33.52 8.66 30.37
C LYS A 15 32.55 8.73 29.20
N VAL A 16 31.34 9.23 29.45
CA VAL A 16 30.23 9.20 28.49
C VAL A 16 30.61 10.01 27.26
N ASN A 17 30.83 9.32 26.14
CA ASN A 17 30.89 9.98 24.84
C ASN A 17 29.44 10.28 24.44
N ILE A 18 28.99 11.50 24.70
CA ILE A 18 27.61 11.95 24.48
C ILE A 18 27.19 11.72 23.02
N THR A 19 28.10 11.93 22.06
CA THR A 19 27.82 11.72 20.63
C THR A 19 27.55 10.25 20.31
N ALA A 20 28.35 9.33 20.86
CA ALA A 20 28.14 7.90 20.67
C ALA A 20 26.86 7.40 21.35
N THR A 21 26.53 7.97 22.51
CA THR A 21 25.31 7.65 23.27
C THR A 21 24.07 8.13 22.52
N PHE A 22 24.08 9.37 22.00
CA PHE A 22 23.01 9.89 21.15
C PHE A 22 22.75 9.00 19.93
N GLY A 23 23.81 8.57 19.22
CA GLY A 23 23.66 7.70 18.05
C GLY A 23 23.05 6.33 18.40
N ALA A 24 23.38 5.80 19.58
CA ALA A 24 22.77 4.57 20.08
C ALA A 24 21.29 4.78 20.44
N ASP A 25 20.98 5.80 21.24
CA ASP A 25 19.62 6.09 21.69
C ASP A 25 18.70 6.41 20.51
N LEU A 26 19.18 7.17 19.51
CA LEU A 26 18.42 7.49 18.30
C LEU A 26 17.92 6.24 17.55
N VAL A 27 18.68 5.14 17.59
CA VAL A 27 18.32 3.88 16.93
C VAL A 27 17.54 2.96 17.87
N LEU A 28 17.93 2.90 19.15
CA LEU A 28 17.36 2.00 20.15
C LEU A 28 16.00 2.45 20.69
N GLU A 29 15.69 3.74 20.62
CA GLU A 29 14.35 4.29 20.93
C GLU A 29 13.32 4.03 19.82
N GLY A 30 13.74 3.45 18.69
CA GLY A 30 12.85 3.00 17.63
C GLY A 30 12.51 4.05 16.57
N ILE A 31 11.78 3.62 15.54
CA ILE A 31 11.37 4.47 14.40
C ILE A 31 9.90 4.21 14.10
N THR A 32 9.10 5.26 14.03
CA THR A 32 7.69 5.17 13.65
C THR A 32 7.51 5.37 12.15
N PHE A 33 7.07 4.33 11.44
CA PHE A 33 6.75 4.41 10.01
C PHE A 33 5.26 4.68 9.80
N VAL A 34 4.95 5.65 8.94
CA VAL A 34 3.57 5.97 8.55
C VAL A 34 3.41 5.67 7.06
N PRO A 35 2.45 4.81 6.65
CA PRO A 35 2.24 4.50 5.24
C PRO A 35 1.95 5.77 4.43
N SER A 36 2.71 6.01 3.36
CA SER A 36 2.54 7.21 2.53
C SER A 36 1.16 7.30 1.89
N LEU A 37 0.51 6.16 1.65
CA LEU A 37 -0.87 6.13 1.15
C LEU A 37 -1.83 6.77 2.15
N LEU A 38 -1.72 6.43 3.44
CA LEU A 38 -2.53 7.02 4.50
C LEU A 38 -2.30 8.54 4.56
N ILE A 39 -1.04 9.00 4.54
CA ILE A 39 -0.70 10.44 4.53
C ILE A 39 -1.33 11.17 3.33
N LYS A 40 -1.40 10.53 2.16
CA LYS A 40 -1.97 11.14 0.96
C LYS A 40 -3.49 11.29 1.02
N ILE A 41 -4.19 10.47 1.80
CA ILE A 41 -5.66 10.36 1.71
C ILE A 41 -6.41 10.56 3.04
N TYR A 42 -5.74 10.72 4.18
CA TYR A 42 -6.40 10.82 5.49
C TYR A 42 -7.46 11.94 5.54
N SER A 43 -7.18 13.09 4.92
CA SER A 43 -8.12 14.21 4.85
C SER A 43 -9.40 13.86 4.07
N ARG A 44 -9.30 13.02 3.02
CA ARG A 44 -10.46 12.51 2.27
C ARG A 44 -11.30 11.54 3.10
N MET A 45 -10.71 10.92 4.11
CA MET A 45 -11.41 10.07 5.08
C MET A 45 -12.01 10.87 6.26
N GLY A 46 -11.96 12.20 6.20
CA GLY A 46 -12.47 13.07 7.28
C GLY A 46 -11.62 13.06 8.55
N ILE A 47 -10.36 12.61 8.45
CA ILE A 47 -9.37 12.67 9.53
C ILE A 47 -8.69 14.05 9.45
N THR A 48 -8.62 14.76 10.59
CA THR A 48 -7.92 16.04 10.68
C THR A 48 -6.41 15.84 10.89
N ASP A 49 -5.59 16.86 10.62
CA ASP A 49 -4.13 16.80 10.86
C ASP A 49 -3.81 16.47 12.33
N PHE A 50 -4.63 17.01 13.25
CA PHE A 50 -4.54 16.71 14.68
C PHE A 50 -4.84 15.23 14.95
N GLN A 51 -5.94 14.71 14.40
CA GLN A 51 -6.33 13.30 14.52
C GLN A 51 -5.29 12.37 13.87
N MET A 52 -4.67 12.80 12.77
CA MET A 52 -3.61 12.04 12.11
C MET A 52 -2.37 11.94 13.00
N MET A 53 -1.93 13.04 13.63
CA MET A 53 -0.83 13.00 14.60
C MET A 53 -1.17 12.13 15.81
N LEU A 54 -2.41 12.23 16.30
CA LEU A 54 -2.92 11.36 17.36
C LEU A 54 -2.82 9.88 16.97
N LEU A 55 -3.24 9.49 15.77
CA LEU A 55 -3.11 8.13 15.24
C LEU A 55 -1.66 7.65 15.19
N VAL A 56 -0.72 8.51 14.77
CA VAL A 56 0.72 8.19 14.76
C VAL A 56 1.20 7.84 16.17
N HIS A 57 0.85 8.65 17.17
CA HIS A 57 1.22 8.38 18.56
C HIS A 57 0.56 7.12 19.11
N LEU A 58 -0.73 6.91 18.86
CA LEU A 58 -1.44 5.69 19.28
C LEU A 58 -0.78 4.42 18.71
N ILE A 59 -0.38 4.45 17.44
CA ILE A 59 0.35 3.34 16.80
C ILE A 59 1.74 3.17 17.40
N ARG A 60 2.48 4.27 17.64
CA ARG A 60 3.79 4.23 18.31
C ARG A 60 3.68 3.59 19.70
N PHE A 61 2.74 4.05 20.53
CA PHE A 61 2.49 3.50 21.87
C PHE A 61 2.27 1.99 21.84
N LYS A 62 1.46 1.50 20.87
CA LYS A 62 1.22 0.07 20.70
C LYS A 62 2.47 -0.71 20.28
N ILE A 63 3.24 -0.18 19.33
CA ILE A 63 4.38 -0.90 18.74
C ILE A 63 5.59 -0.91 19.68
N GLU A 64 6.00 0.28 20.13
CA GLU A 64 7.25 0.51 20.88
C GLU A 64 7.11 0.20 22.37
N GLU A 65 5.97 0.57 22.97
CA GLU A 65 5.77 0.50 24.43
C GLU A 65 4.82 -0.63 24.84
N LYS A 66 4.22 -1.35 23.88
CA LYS A 66 3.15 -2.33 24.13
C LYS A 66 1.98 -1.73 24.93
N ASN A 67 1.77 -0.42 24.81
CA ASN A 67 0.63 0.25 25.40
C ASN A 67 -0.51 0.27 24.38
N TYR A 68 -1.46 -0.64 24.55
CA TYR A 68 -2.59 -0.82 23.62
C TYR A 68 -3.74 0.15 23.87
N CYS A 69 -3.79 0.79 25.05
CA CYS A 69 -4.86 1.70 25.42
C CYS A 69 -4.29 2.91 26.20
N PRO A 70 -3.43 3.73 25.56
CA PRO A 70 -2.87 4.91 26.20
C PRO A 70 -3.99 5.86 26.64
N THR A 71 -3.83 6.43 27.83
CA THR A 71 -4.79 7.38 28.38
C THR A 71 -4.64 8.75 27.73
N PRO A 72 -5.68 9.61 27.74
CA PRO A 72 -5.54 11.00 27.29
C PRO A 72 -4.41 11.75 28.00
N GLU A 73 -4.12 11.41 29.25
CA GLU A 73 -3.01 11.93 30.03
C GLU A 73 -1.66 11.49 29.46
N ASP A 74 -1.49 10.20 29.12
CA ASP A 74 -0.26 9.70 28.49
C ASP A 74 0.01 10.39 27.16
N ILE A 75 -1.03 10.58 26.34
CA ILE A 75 -0.92 11.21 25.02
C ILE A 75 -0.60 12.71 25.16
N ALA A 76 -1.14 13.39 26.18
CA ALA A 76 -0.85 14.79 26.46
C ALA A 76 0.63 15.05 26.80
N THR A 77 1.39 14.02 27.20
CA THR A 77 2.84 14.16 27.42
C THR A 77 3.65 14.33 26.14
N VAL A 78 3.11 13.87 25.00
CA VAL A 78 3.79 13.84 23.70
C VAL A 78 3.14 14.74 22.65
N MET A 79 1.97 15.31 22.94
CA MET A 79 1.25 16.23 22.06
C MET A 79 1.01 17.57 22.74
N GLU A 80 1.04 18.66 21.97
CA GLU A 80 0.69 20.02 22.44
C GLU A 80 -0.84 20.19 22.56
N ALA A 81 -1.47 19.36 23.40
CA ALA A 81 -2.90 19.38 23.65
C ALA A 81 -3.23 18.93 25.06
N ASN A 82 -4.29 19.50 25.62
CA ASN A 82 -4.79 19.06 26.92
C ASN A 82 -5.54 17.72 26.82
N PRO A 83 -5.64 16.96 27.93
CA PRO A 83 -6.33 15.66 27.95
C PRO A 83 -7.80 15.74 27.51
N SER A 84 -8.51 16.84 27.78
CA SER A 84 -9.91 17.03 27.39
C SER A 84 -10.08 17.08 25.87
N LYS A 85 -9.19 17.78 25.16
CA LYS A 85 -9.17 17.83 23.70
C LYS A 85 -8.83 16.46 23.12
N ILE A 86 -7.80 15.80 23.64
CA ILE A 86 -7.41 14.46 23.18
C ILE A 86 -8.58 13.48 23.32
N LYS A 87 -9.26 13.49 24.47
CA LYS A 87 -10.42 12.64 24.71
C LYS A 87 -11.55 12.89 23.71
N LYS A 88 -11.83 14.16 23.39
CA LYS A 88 -12.84 14.54 22.38
C LYS A 88 -12.46 14.00 21.00
N GLU A 89 -11.24 14.24 20.57
CA GLU A 89 -10.74 13.84 19.24
C GLU A 89 -10.67 12.31 19.09
N LEU A 90 -10.31 11.61 20.17
CA LEU A 90 -10.35 10.15 20.22
C LEU A 90 -11.78 9.62 20.11
N ALA A 91 -12.74 10.24 20.82
CA ALA A 91 -14.15 9.87 20.71
C ALA A 91 -14.68 10.07 19.28
N GLU A 92 -14.29 11.16 18.61
CA GLU A 92 -14.64 11.38 17.20
C GLU A 92 -14.01 10.33 16.27
N LEU A 93 -12.78 9.88 16.53
CA LEU A 93 -12.15 8.80 15.76
C LEU A 93 -12.86 7.45 15.94
N LEU A 94 -13.37 7.17 17.15
CA LEU A 94 -14.19 6.00 17.43
C LEU A 94 -15.55 6.09 16.73
N GLU A 95 -16.22 7.25 16.79
CA GLU A 95 -17.51 7.48 16.14
C GLU A 95 -17.45 7.37 14.61
N LYS A 96 -16.32 7.77 14.00
CA LYS A 96 -16.09 7.67 12.55
C LYS A 96 -15.72 6.26 12.07
N ASP A 97 -15.63 5.27 12.96
CA ASP A 97 -15.08 3.94 12.69
C ASP A 97 -13.67 4.02 12.06
N ILE A 98 -12.84 4.96 12.52
CA ILE A 98 -11.42 5.02 12.15
C ILE A 98 -10.59 4.19 13.12
N VAL A 99 -10.93 4.26 14.40
CA VAL A 99 -10.37 3.42 15.46
C VAL A 99 -11.54 2.68 16.11
N SER A 100 -11.31 1.47 16.59
CA SER A 100 -12.26 0.76 17.45
C SER A 100 -11.59 0.29 18.74
N VAL A 101 -12.39 -0.19 19.69
CA VAL A 101 -11.88 -0.89 20.88
C VAL A 101 -12.18 -2.37 20.72
N SER A 102 -11.13 -3.18 20.77
CA SER A 102 -11.20 -4.64 20.62
C SER A 102 -10.53 -5.33 21.81
N GLU A 103 -10.87 -6.60 22.00
CA GLU A 103 -10.22 -7.46 22.99
C GLU A 103 -9.00 -8.15 22.37
N PHE A 104 -7.88 -8.09 23.08
CA PHE A 104 -6.63 -8.75 22.72
C PHE A 104 -6.31 -9.80 23.77
N TYR A 105 -5.77 -10.94 23.31
CA TYR A 105 -5.32 -12.01 24.18
C TYR A 105 -3.80 -12.02 24.25
N ASP A 106 -3.28 -11.82 25.46
CA ASP A 106 -1.86 -11.96 25.76
C ASP A 106 -1.55 -13.43 26.08
N GLN A 107 -0.80 -14.09 25.20
CA GLN A 107 -0.41 -15.49 25.38
C GLN A 107 0.61 -15.68 26.51
N GLU A 108 1.46 -14.69 26.78
CA GLU A 108 2.52 -14.79 27.80
C GLU A 108 1.93 -14.73 29.20
N ASN A 109 0.98 -13.81 29.40
CA ASN A 109 0.34 -13.59 30.69
C ASN A 109 -1.00 -14.33 30.83
N ASN A 110 -1.50 -14.95 29.76
CA ASN A 110 -2.79 -15.65 29.70
C ASN A 110 -3.97 -14.76 30.16
N VAL A 111 -4.00 -13.52 29.67
CA VAL A 111 -5.01 -12.52 30.01
C VAL A 111 -5.64 -11.92 28.76
N ILE A 112 -6.94 -11.61 28.86
CA ILE A 112 -7.65 -10.82 27.87
C ILE A 112 -7.71 -9.39 28.37
N PHE A 113 -7.42 -8.42 27.50
CA PHE A 113 -7.46 -7.00 27.80
C PHE A 113 -8.00 -6.20 26.62
N GLN A 114 -8.47 -4.98 26.88
CA GLN A 114 -8.98 -4.09 25.83
C GLN A 114 -7.88 -3.18 25.29
N GLY A 115 -7.97 -2.86 24.01
CA GLY A 115 -7.07 -1.91 23.37
C GLY A 115 -7.65 -1.29 22.10
N TYR A 116 -6.97 -0.28 21.60
CA TYR A 116 -7.30 0.31 20.31
C TYR A 116 -6.93 -0.63 19.16
N ASP A 117 -7.87 -0.71 18.24
CA ASP A 117 -7.81 -1.48 17.02
C ASP A 117 -7.89 -0.55 15.81
N TYR A 118 -7.04 -0.86 14.82
CA TYR A 118 -6.80 -0.04 13.65
C TYR A 118 -7.21 -0.76 12.36
N GLU A 119 -7.79 -1.96 12.45
CA GLU A 119 -8.39 -2.64 11.30
C GLU A 119 -9.41 -1.73 10.56
N PRO A 120 -10.30 -0.99 11.25
CA PRO A 120 -11.23 -0.07 10.58
C PRO A 120 -10.53 1.02 9.75
N LEU A 121 -9.44 1.61 10.27
CA LEU A 121 -8.62 2.58 9.53
C LEU A 121 -8.13 1.99 8.20
N PHE A 122 -7.61 0.77 8.20
CA PHE A 122 -7.05 0.17 6.99
C PHE A 122 -8.12 -0.28 6.00
N LEU A 123 -9.29 -0.69 6.48
CA LEU A 123 -10.46 -0.92 5.63
C LEU A 123 -10.86 0.37 4.90
N ARG A 124 -10.99 1.49 5.62
CA ARG A 124 -11.29 2.80 5.03
C ARG A 124 -10.24 3.25 4.01
N VAL A 125 -8.95 3.04 4.32
CA VAL A 125 -7.85 3.32 3.38
C VAL A 125 -8.01 2.50 2.09
N SER A 126 -8.35 1.21 2.20
CA SER A 126 -8.57 0.34 1.05
C SER A 126 -9.74 0.81 0.18
N ASP A 127 -10.85 1.23 0.79
CA ASP A 127 -12.05 1.68 0.06
C ASP A 127 -11.78 2.96 -0.73
N VAL A 128 -11.13 3.93 -0.10
CA VAL A 128 -10.75 5.19 -0.77
C VAL A 128 -9.72 4.93 -1.86
N TRP A 129 -8.75 4.04 -1.61
CA TRP A 129 -7.78 3.64 -2.64
C TRP A 129 -8.46 2.97 -3.84
N ALA A 130 -9.40 2.05 -3.60
CA ALA A 130 -10.15 1.38 -4.66
C ALA A 130 -10.98 2.36 -5.49
N THR A 131 -11.56 3.39 -4.86
CA THR A 131 -12.32 4.44 -5.54
C THR A 131 -11.43 5.29 -6.45
N ILE A 132 -10.31 5.80 -5.93
CA ILE A 132 -9.32 6.54 -6.73
C ILE A 132 -8.87 5.70 -7.90
N ARG A 133 -8.68 4.41 -7.65
CA ARG A 133 -8.20 3.49 -8.65
C ARG A 133 -9.21 3.22 -9.77
N ALA A 134 -10.49 3.10 -9.44
CA ALA A 134 -11.54 2.94 -10.42
C ALA A 134 -11.63 4.18 -11.34
N GLU A 135 -11.53 5.37 -10.78
CA GLU A 135 -11.54 6.62 -11.56
C GLU A 135 -10.36 6.72 -12.54
N GLU A 136 -9.15 6.30 -12.12
CA GLU A 136 -7.98 6.25 -13.00
C GLU A 136 -8.20 5.30 -14.18
N ILE A 137 -8.77 4.11 -13.91
CA ILE A 137 -9.06 3.13 -14.95
C ILE A 137 -10.08 3.70 -15.96
N MET A 138 -11.17 4.29 -15.49
CA MET A 138 -12.20 4.87 -16.35
C MET A 138 -11.64 5.98 -17.25
N LYS A 139 -10.88 6.93 -16.67
CA LYS A 139 -10.24 8.01 -17.43
C LYS A 139 -9.29 7.47 -18.50
N SER A 140 -8.52 6.43 -18.17
CA SER A 140 -7.61 5.80 -19.12
C SER A 140 -8.33 5.10 -20.27
N GLU A 141 -9.50 4.50 -20.02
CA GLU A 141 -10.31 3.86 -21.06
C GLU A 141 -10.93 4.87 -22.03
N ASP A 142 -11.37 6.02 -21.53
CA ASP A 142 -11.92 7.08 -22.37
C ASP A 142 -10.84 7.69 -23.28
N LEU A 143 -9.61 7.85 -22.80
CA LEU A 143 -8.48 8.28 -23.64
C LEU A 143 -8.16 7.29 -24.77
N ILE A 144 -8.25 5.98 -24.49
CA ILE A 144 -8.04 4.94 -25.51
C ILE A 144 -9.15 4.97 -26.58
N LYS A 145 -10.41 5.23 -26.19
CA LYS A 145 -11.52 5.36 -27.15
C LYS A 145 -11.34 6.57 -28.07
N VAL A 146 -10.95 7.72 -27.51
CA VAL A 146 -10.70 8.94 -28.30
C VAL A 146 -9.60 8.71 -29.34
N ALA A 147 -8.53 7.99 -28.97
CA ALA A 147 -7.44 7.66 -29.89
C ALA A 147 -7.84 6.65 -31.00
N ALA A 148 -8.94 5.91 -30.84
CA ALA A 148 -9.42 4.96 -31.85
C ALA A 148 -10.23 5.62 -32.98
N ASP A 149 -10.84 6.79 -32.73
CA ASP A 149 -11.64 7.54 -33.70
C ASP A 149 -10.80 8.50 -34.56
N ASN A 150 -9.86 7.95 -35.38
CA ASN A 150 -9.21 8.47 -36.61
C ASN A 150 -9.08 10.00 -36.92
N LYS A 151 -9.13 10.91 -35.94
CA LYS A 151 -8.79 12.34 -36.03
C LYS A 151 -7.57 12.67 -35.16
N PHE A 152 -6.68 11.70 -35.01
CA PHE A 152 -5.56 11.71 -34.08
C PHE A 152 -4.29 12.16 -34.82
N ASP A 153 -3.61 13.21 -34.35
CA ASP A 153 -2.22 13.47 -34.73
C ASP A 153 -1.31 12.72 -33.74
N PRO A 154 -0.82 11.51 -34.10
CA PRO A 154 -0.43 10.55 -33.09
C PRO A 154 0.73 10.94 -32.16
N PRO A 155 1.78 11.60 -32.65
CA PRO A 155 2.90 12.00 -31.80
C PRO A 155 2.50 13.03 -30.74
N THR A 156 1.77 14.08 -31.12
CA THR A 156 1.48 15.21 -30.23
C THR A 156 0.52 14.83 -29.09
N GLU A 157 -0.51 14.04 -29.39
CA GLU A 157 -1.44 13.57 -28.36
C GLU A 157 -0.79 12.55 -27.42
N LEU A 158 0.07 11.65 -27.93
CA LEU A 158 0.84 10.74 -27.08
C LEU A 158 1.76 11.52 -26.13
N ILE A 159 2.51 12.52 -26.63
CA ILE A 159 3.38 13.36 -25.80
C ILE A 159 2.58 14.02 -24.67
N SER A 160 1.45 14.67 -25.00
CA SER A 160 0.62 15.35 -24.00
C SER A 160 0.05 14.38 -22.96
N THR A 161 -0.30 13.17 -23.36
CA THR A 161 -0.81 12.13 -22.45
C THR A 161 0.29 11.64 -21.52
N PHE A 162 1.50 11.39 -22.04
CA PHE A 162 2.65 11.01 -21.22
C PHE A 162 3.02 12.11 -20.22
N GLU A 163 3.04 13.38 -20.63
CA GLU A 163 3.31 14.51 -19.71
C GLU A 163 2.31 14.58 -18.55
N LYS A 164 1.03 14.39 -18.88
CA LYS A 164 -0.06 14.39 -17.88
C LYS A 164 0.08 13.23 -16.90
N GLU A 165 0.31 12.01 -17.38
CA GLU A 165 0.44 10.81 -16.54
C GLU A 165 1.74 10.82 -15.72
N PHE A 166 2.82 11.40 -16.24
CA PHE A 166 4.09 11.54 -15.51
C PHE A 166 4.08 12.74 -14.55
N GLY A 167 3.13 13.67 -14.70
CA GLY A 167 3.03 14.89 -13.89
C GLY A 167 4.20 15.86 -14.11
N ARG A 168 4.85 15.81 -15.27
CA ARG A 168 5.98 16.67 -15.64
C ARG A 168 6.12 16.79 -17.15
N PRO A 169 6.77 17.85 -17.66
CA PRO A 169 7.16 17.90 -19.06
C PRO A 169 8.16 16.78 -19.40
N LEU A 170 8.11 16.31 -20.64
CA LEU A 170 9.05 15.32 -21.16
C LEU A 170 10.35 16.00 -21.61
N SER A 171 11.46 15.29 -21.46
CA SER A 171 12.72 15.70 -22.06
C SER A 171 12.72 15.43 -23.57
N PRO A 172 13.55 16.14 -24.37
CA PRO A 172 13.65 15.88 -25.81
C PRO A 172 13.94 14.42 -26.16
N ILE A 173 14.79 13.75 -25.37
CA ILE A 173 15.12 12.33 -25.55
C ILE A 173 13.90 11.42 -25.33
N GLU A 174 13.04 11.79 -24.38
CA GLU A 174 11.80 11.05 -24.11
C GLU A 174 10.76 11.26 -25.22
N VAL A 175 10.71 12.47 -25.79
CA VAL A 175 9.87 12.77 -26.97
C VAL A 175 10.33 11.93 -28.17
N ASP A 176 11.63 11.91 -28.48
CA ASP A 176 12.20 11.09 -29.55
C ASP A 176 11.88 9.59 -29.37
N GLN A 177 11.84 9.13 -28.12
CA GLN A 177 11.50 7.75 -27.79
C GLN A 177 10.02 7.44 -28.03
N ILE A 178 9.11 8.36 -27.74
CA ILE A 178 7.67 8.23 -28.05
C ILE A 178 7.47 8.22 -29.56
N ASP A 179 8.15 9.11 -30.29
CA ASP A 179 8.13 9.17 -31.75
C ASP A 179 8.59 7.85 -32.38
N LEU A 180 9.64 7.25 -31.81
CA LEU A 180 10.11 5.94 -32.24
C LEU A 180 9.04 4.85 -32.02
N TRP A 181 8.41 4.81 -30.85
CA TRP A 181 7.34 3.84 -30.58
C TRP A 181 6.13 4.03 -31.48
N ALA A 182 5.74 5.28 -31.76
CA ALA A 182 4.62 5.61 -32.65
C ALA A 182 4.91 5.24 -34.12
N LYS A 183 6.19 5.19 -34.54
CA LYS A 183 6.60 4.69 -35.86
C LYS A 183 6.63 3.16 -35.93
N GLU A 184 7.04 2.49 -34.85
CA GLU A 184 7.21 1.04 -34.82
C GLU A 184 5.94 0.27 -34.43
N SER A 185 4.96 0.92 -33.81
CA SER A 185 3.77 0.29 -33.24
C SER A 185 2.57 1.21 -33.37
N ALA A 186 1.37 0.62 -33.44
CA ALA A 186 0.14 1.41 -33.48
C ALA A 186 0.05 2.30 -32.22
N PRO A 187 -0.36 3.58 -32.34
CA PRO A 187 -0.46 4.50 -31.21
C PRO A 187 -1.30 3.97 -30.03
N LEU A 188 -2.35 3.19 -30.34
CA LEU A 188 -3.19 2.51 -29.34
C LEU A 188 -2.39 1.51 -28.47
N LEU A 189 -1.39 0.84 -29.04
CA LEU A 189 -0.51 -0.04 -28.29
C LEU A 189 0.40 0.76 -27.36
N VAL A 190 0.95 1.88 -27.82
CA VAL A 190 1.78 2.76 -27.00
C VAL A 190 0.98 3.29 -25.81
N MET A 191 -0.29 3.68 -26.05
CA MET A 191 -1.23 4.11 -25.02
C MET A 191 -1.55 2.99 -24.01
N GLU A 192 -1.81 1.78 -24.48
CA GLU A 192 -2.10 0.62 -23.62
C GLU A 192 -0.87 0.22 -22.77
N ALA A 193 0.34 0.33 -23.33
CA ALA A 193 1.58 0.10 -22.59
C ALA A 193 1.80 1.15 -21.49
N LEU A 194 1.55 2.43 -21.80
CA LEU A 194 1.53 3.52 -20.82
C LEU A 194 0.51 3.23 -19.71
N LYS A 195 -0.73 2.91 -20.06
CA LYS A 195 -1.79 2.55 -19.10
C LYS A 195 -1.31 1.46 -18.16
N ARG A 196 -0.77 0.35 -18.66
CA ARG A 196 -0.25 -0.75 -17.81
C ARG A 196 0.88 -0.33 -16.88
N ALA A 197 1.74 0.59 -17.34
CA ALA A 197 2.83 1.13 -16.54
C ALA A 197 2.34 2.01 -15.39
N VAL A 198 1.45 2.96 -15.68
CA VAL A 198 0.77 3.82 -14.69
C VAL A 198 0.00 2.97 -13.69
N LEU A 199 -0.77 1.99 -14.19
CA LEU A 199 -1.53 1.08 -13.35
C LEU A 199 -0.62 0.31 -12.37
N ARG A 200 0.61 -0.02 -12.75
CA ARG A 200 1.55 -0.71 -11.84
C ARG A 200 2.37 0.24 -10.96
N GLY A 201 2.08 1.54 -10.98
CA GLY A 201 2.84 2.57 -10.28
C GLY A 201 4.26 2.76 -10.84
N LYS A 202 4.52 2.31 -12.06
CA LYS A 202 5.84 2.30 -12.70
C LYS A 202 5.90 3.32 -13.84
N HIS A 203 5.98 4.58 -13.49
CA HIS A 203 6.12 5.71 -14.42
C HIS A 203 7.55 5.82 -14.96
N ASN A 204 8.00 4.82 -15.73
CA ASN A 204 9.34 4.81 -16.32
C ASN A 204 9.33 4.24 -17.74
N PHE A 205 10.06 4.91 -18.64
CA PHE A 205 10.15 4.59 -20.06
C PHE A 205 10.74 3.20 -20.35
N LYS A 206 11.72 2.74 -19.56
CA LYS A 206 12.28 1.38 -19.67
C LYS A 206 11.23 0.30 -19.40
N TYR A 207 10.30 0.54 -18.48
CA TYR A 207 9.22 -0.39 -18.18
C TYR A 207 8.21 -0.44 -19.33
N ILE A 208 7.81 0.73 -19.86
CA ILE A 208 6.93 0.84 -21.02
C ILE A 208 7.55 0.14 -22.24
N ASN A 209 8.84 0.40 -22.52
CA ASN A 209 9.57 -0.27 -23.61
C ASN A 209 9.56 -1.79 -23.47
N SER A 210 9.72 -2.30 -22.24
CA SER A 210 9.75 -3.75 -21.98
C SER A 210 8.40 -4.40 -22.33
N ILE A 211 7.29 -3.71 -22.06
CA ILE A 211 5.94 -4.17 -22.43
C ILE A 211 5.80 -4.20 -23.96
N LEU A 212 6.16 -3.11 -24.64
CA LEU A 212 6.08 -3.02 -26.10
C LEU A 212 6.96 -4.08 -26.79
N MET A 213 8.17 -4.30 -26.29
CA MET A 213 9.08 -5.33 -26.81
C MET A 213 8.55 -6.75 -26.59
N GLU A 214 7.87 -7.01 -25.46
CA GLU A 214 7.22 -8.29 -25.21
C GLU A 214 6.08 -8.55 -26.22
N TRP A 215 5.27 -7.54 -26.52
CA TRP A 215 4.21 -7.67 -27.53
C TRP A 215 4.77 -7.86 -28.93
N LYS A 216 5.80 -7.08 -29.30
CA LYS A 216 6.51 -7.24 -30.58
C LYS A 216 7.08 -8.64 -30.73
N LYS A 217 7.69 -9.18 -29.67
CA LYS A 217 8.24 -10.55 -29.65
C LYS A 217 7.18 -11.64 -29.83
N ASN A 218 5.98 -11.41 -29.31
CA ASN A 218 4.86 -12.34 -29.42
C ASN A 218 3.96 -12.07 -30.65
N ASN A 219 4.39 -11.17 -31.55
CA ASN A 219 3.64 -10.75 -32.74
C ASN A 219 2.22 -10.25 -32.43
N LEU A 220 2.03 -9.54 -31.32
CA LEU A 220 0.75 -8.95 -30.93
C LEU A 220 0.65 -7.55 -31.51
N GLN A 221 -0.32 -7.33 -32.40
CA GLN A 221 -0.51 -6.08 -33.13
C GLN A 221 -1.84 -5.38 -32.83
N THR A 222 -2.80 -6.09 -32.20
CA THR A 222 -4.09 -5.52 -31.81
C THR A 222 -4.33 -5.63 -30.30
N LEU A 223 -5.21 -4.77 -29.77
CA LEU A 223 -5.61 -4.82 -28.35
C LEU A 223 -6.32 -6.14 -28.02
N ASP A 224 -7.07 -6.70 -28.97
CA ASP A 224 -7.77 -7.98 -28.80
C ASP A 224 -6.79 -9.16 -28.68
N GLU A 225 -5.75 -9.18 -29.52
CA GLU A 225 -4.67 -10.17 -29.44
C GLU A 225 -3.93 -10.11 -28.10
N ILE A 226 -3.67 -8.89 -27.60
CA ILE A 226 -3.05 -8.69 -26.28
C ILE A 226 -3.96 -9.22 -25.17
N ALA A 227 -5.25 -8.92 -25.22
CA ALA A 227 -6.22 -9.39 -24.23
C ALA A 227 -6.31 -10.93 -24.20
N GLU A 228 -6.28 -11.58 -25.36
CA GLU A 228 -6.31 -13.05 -25.44
C GLU A 228 -4.99 -13.67 -24.96
N HIS A 229 -3.85 -13.08 -25.33
CA HIS A 229 -2.54 -13.50 -24.83
C HIS A 229 -2.45 -13.40 -23.30
N ASP A 230 -2.98 -12.33 -22.71
CA ASP A 230 -3.02 -12.15 -21.25
C ASP A 230 -3.89 -13.22 -20.56
N LYS A 231 -5.06 -13.56 -21.12
CA LYS A 231 -5.90 -14.64 -20.59
C LYS A 231 -5.18 -15.98 -20.62
N ASP A 232 -4.51 -16.29 -21.72
CA ASP A 232 -3.77 -17.54 -21.86
C ASP A 232 -2.56 -17.62 -20.93
N PHE A 233 -1.87 -16.50 -20.72
CA PHE A 233 -0.80 -16.40 -19.73
C PHE A 233 -1.31 -16.68 -18.31
N LEU A 234 -2.46 -16.12 -17.93
CA LEU A 234 -3.10 -16.37 -16.64
C LEU A 234 -3.53 -17.84 -16.46
N LYS A 235 -4.12 -18.47 -17.49
CA LYS A 235 -4.47 -19.91 -17.49
C LYS A 235 -3.24 -20.80 -17.32
N ARG A 236 -2.14 -20.48 -18.00
CA ARG A 236 -0.87 -21.23 -17.89
C ARG A 236 -0.26 -21.09 -16.50
N ARG A 237 -0.33 -19.90 -15.90
CA ARG A 237 0.21 -19.63 -14.56
C ARG A 237 -0.60 -20.35 -13.46
N SER A 238 -1.93 -20.40 -13.56
CA SER A 238 -2.76 -21.15 -12.60
C SER A 238 -2.54 -22.67 -12.70
N ALA A 239 -2.36 -23.21 -13.92
CA ALA A 239 -2.05 -24.62 -14.14
C ALA A 239 -0.64 -25.03 -13.66
N ALA A 240 0.35 -24.15 -13.80
CA ALA A 240 1.72 -24.40 -13.32
C ALA A 240 1.82 -24.42 -11.77
N GLY A 241 1.03 -23.58 -11.08
CA GLY A 241 0.93 -23.58 -9.62
C GLY A 241 0.35 -24.89 -9.05
N GLN A 242 -0.65 -25.47 -9.73
CA GLN A 242 -1.26 -26.74 -9.33
C GLN A 242 -0.32 -27.95 -9.51
N ARG A 243 0.47 -27.99 -10.59
CA ARG A 243 1.44 -29.08 -10.84
C ARG A 243 2.61 -29.09 -9.86
N LYS A 244 3.01 -27.92 -9.33
CA LYS A 244 4.08 -27.81 -8.32
C LYS A 244 3.63 -28.32 -6.95
N TYR A 245 2.34 -28.16 -6.60
CA TYR A 245 1.76 -28.65 -5.35
C TYR A 245 1.54 -30.18 -5.34
N GLN A 246 1.22 -30.80 -6.48
CA GLN A 246 1.07 -32.26 -6.57
C GLN A 246 2.41 -33.02 -6.50
N ARG A 247 3.52 -32.43 -6.96
CA ARG A 247 4.85 -33.08 -6.91
C ARG A 247 5.51 -33.05 -5.53
N SER A 248 5.12 -32.14 -4.64
CA SER A 248 5.66 -32.04 -3.27
C SER A 248 4.79 -32.76 -2.21
N GLY A 249 3.73 -33.46 -2.62
CA GLY A 249 2.64 -33.91 -1.73
C GLY A 249 2.69 -35.35 -1.21
N LEU A 250 3.79 -36.09 -1.39
CA LEU A 250 3.99 -37.45 -0.86
C LEU A 250 4.77 -37.38 0.47
N GLY A 251 4.09 -36.93 1.52
CA GLY A 251 4.63 -36.91 2.88
C GLY A 251 3.69 -36.20 3.85
N ASN A 252 3.19 -36.95 4.83
CA ASN A 252 2.40 -36.54 6.00
C ASN A 252 0.94 -36.07 5.78
N THR A 253 0.00 -36.94 6.18
CA THR A 253 -1.46 -36.75 6.12
C THR A 253 -2.02 -35.99 7.33
N SER A 254 -1.25 -35.86 8.43
CA SER A 254 -1.71 -35.23 9.69
C SER A 254 -1.58 -33.69 9.69
N SER A 255 -0.58 -33.13 8.99
CA SER A 255 -0.43 -31.66 8.85
C SER A 255 -1.44 -31.04 7.88
N LYS A 256 -1.94 -31.81 6.91
CA LYS A 256 -2.87 -31.33 5.86
C LYS A 256 -4.25 -30.95 6.39
N GLU A 257 -4.77 -31.61 7.42
CA GLU A 257 -6.08 -31.25 8.00
C GLU A 257 -6.02 -29.91 8.76
N LYS A 258 -4.93 -29.67 9.49
CA LYS A 258 -4.73 -28.41 10.22
C LYS A 258 -4.55 -27.24 9.24
N ASP A 259 -3.74 -27.45 8.21
CA ASP A 259 -3.43 -26.49 7.15
C ASP A 259 -4.65 -26.20 6.23
N SER A 260 -5.54 -27.18 6.03
CA SER A 260 -6.81 -27.02 5.31
C SER A 260 -7.84 -26.22 6.13
N LYS A 261 -7.97 -26.53 7.43
CA LYS A 261 -8.84 -25.77 8.35
C LYS A 261 -8.37 -24.33 8.50
N GLU A 262 -7.06 -24.11 8.59
CA GLU A 262 -6.45 -22.78 8.66
C GLU A 262 -6.67 -21.99 7.36
N LYS A 263 -6.48 -22.59 6.18
CA LYS A 263 -6.77 -21.95 4.89
C LYS A 263 -8.26 -21.67 4.68
N ALA A 264 -9.13 -22.57 5.13
CA ALA A 264 -10.59 -22.37 5.07
C ALA A 264 -11.03 -21.24 6.00
N PHE A 265 -10.46 -21.18 7.21
CA PHE A 265 -10.68 -20.09 8.16
C PHE A 265 -10.19 -18.76 7.59
N ILE A 266 -8.96 -18.69 7.08
CA ILE A 266 -8.42 -17.49 6.43
C ILE A 266 -9.33 -17.04 5.27
N ARG A 267 -9.78 -17.95 4.39
CA ARG A 267 -10.73 -17.60 3.31
C ARG A 267 -12.06 -17.08 3.82
N SER A 268 -12.55 -17.58 4.96
CA SER A 268 -13.80 -17.09 5.56
C SER A 268 -13.69 -15.65 6.10
N LEU A 269 -12.48 -15.20 6.44
CA LEU A 269 -12.24 -13.83 6.90
C LEU A 269 -12.31 -12.80 5.77
N TYR A 270 -11.93 -13.17 4.54
CA TYR A 270 -11.90 -12.25 3.38
C TYR A 270 -13.20 -12.22 2.54
N ASN A 271 -14.14 -13.14 2.79
CA ASN A 271 -15.34 -13.32 1.95
C ASN A 271 -16.64 -12.82 2.61
N LYS A 272 -16.59 -12.08 3.72
CA LYS A 272 -17.76 -11.37 4.23
C LYS A 272 -17.88 -10.02 3.53
N THR A 273 -18.61 -10.01 2.43
CA THR A 273 -19.27 -8.83 1.88
C THR A 273 -20.76 -9.13 1.83
#